data_AF-A0A8C4ZDJ7-F1
#
_entry.id   AF-A0A8C4ZDJ7-F1
#
_cell.length_a   1.000
_cell.length_b   1.000
_cell.length_c   1.000
_cell.angle_alpha   90.00
_cell.angle_beta   90.00
_cell.angle_gamma   90.00
#
_symmetry.space_group_name_H-M   'P 1'
#
loop_
_entity.id
_entity.type
_entity.pdbx_description
1 polymer ?
#
loop_
_entity_poly.entity_id
_entity_poly.type
_entity_poly.pdbx_seq_one_letter_code
_entity_poly.pdbx_strand_id
1 'polypeptide(L)'
;LLTACELMNASNCEGCLANVSCLWCLTSEKCITYPVSTILPPHAVCPLNDARWGLCWMNFQILIITLSVVGAVIILAFIVCLLCCCKCQNCGSMRVLTHKTKHQQLS
;
A
#
# COMPACT_ATOMS: atom_id res chain seq x y z
N LEU A 1 -20.60 -7.83 -21.64
CA LEU A 1 -20.84 -6.42 -21.27
C LEU A 1 -19.48 -5.80 -21.04
N LEU A 2 -18.97 -5.02 -22.00
CA LEU A 2 -17.71 -4.30 -21.83
C LEU A 2 -17.90 -3.22 -20.77
N THR A 3 -17.03 -3.21 -19.77
CA THR A 3 -17.09 -2.25 -18.66
C THR A 3 -16.49 -0.91 -19.10
N ALA A 4 -16.85 0.18 -18.40
CA ALA A 4 -16.52 1.56 -18.79
C ALA A 4 -15.02 1.82 -19.10
N CYS A 5 -14.11 1.04 -18.52
CA CYS A 5 -12.67 1.15 -18.76
C CYS A 5 -12.21 0.48 -20.06
N GLU A 6 -12.87 -0.60 -20.49
CA GLU A 6 -12.52 -1.33 -21.73
C GLU A 6 -13.08 -0.63 -22.98
N LEU A 7 -14.11 0.20 -22.81
CA LEU A 7 -14.60 1.12 -23.86
C LEU A 7 -13.69 2.34 -24.04
N MET A 8 -12.95 2.70 -22.99
CA MET A 8 -11.94 3.75 -23.07
C MET A 8 -10.75 3.14 -23.82
N ASN A 9 -10.62 3.47 -25.11
CA ASN A 9 -9.49 3.05 -25.96
C ASN A 9 -8.19 3.77 -25.57
N ALA A 10 -7.89 3.82 -24.28
CA ALA A 10 -6.70 4.42 -23.72
C ALA A 10 -5.52 3.50 -24.01
N SER A 11 -4.68 3.90 -24.95
CA SER A 11 -3.41 3.23 -25.25
C SER A 11 -2.31 3.55 -24.25
N ASN A 12 -2.55 4.49 -23.33
CA ASN A 12 -1.58 4.93 -22.34
C ASN A 12 -2.13 4.84 -20.91
N CYS A 13 -1.19 4.73 -19.98
CA CYS A 13 -1.51 4.56 -18.58
C CYS A 13 -2.26 5.77 -18.00
N GLU A 14 -1.84 7.01 -18.27
CA GLU A 14 -2.52 8.20 -17.75
C GLU A 14 -3.98 8.28 -18.20
N GLY A 15 -4.27 7.95 -19.47
CA GLY A 15 -5.63 7.96 -20.00
C GLY A 15 -6.52 6.89 -19.36
N CYS A 16 -5.95 5.71 -19.08
CA CYS A 16 -6.67 4.64 -18.38
C CYS A 16 -6.96 5.02 -16.92
N LEU A 17 -5.98 5.57 -16.22
CA LEU A 17 -6.07 5.90 -14.80
C LEU A 17 -6.76 7.23 -14.50
N ALA A 18 -7.26 7.94 -15.53
CA ALA A 18 -8.15 9.08 -15.35
C ALA A 18 -9.38 8.72 -14.48
N ASN A 19 -9.80 7.46 -14.51
CA ASN A 19 -10.82 6.93 -13.61
C ASN A 19 -10.20 5.98 -12.58
N VAL A 20 -10.46 6.23 -11.30
CA VAL A 20 -9.98 5.40 -10.19
C VAL A 20 -10.58 3.98 -10.17
N SER A 21 -11.66 3.76 -10.92
CA SER A 21 -12.29 2.44 -11.10
C SER A 21 -11.58 1.57 -12.15
N CYS A 22 -10.61 2.14 -12.88
CA CYS A 22 -9.84 1.45 -13.90
C CYS A 22 -8.46 1.05 -13.37
N LEU A 23 -7.94 -0.03 -13.94
CA LEU A 23 -6.62 -0.56 -13.66
C LEU A 23 -5.86 -0.71 -14.98
N TRP A 24 -4.60 -0.27 -14.97
CA TRP A 24 -3.70 -0.42 -16.10
C TRP A 24 -2.72 -1.57 -15.85
N CYS A 25 -2.58 -2.47 -16.81
CA CYS A 25 -1.60 -3.56 -16.74
C CYS A 25 -0.43 -3.28 -17.69
N LEU A 26 0.79 -3.19 -17.16
CA LEU A 26 1.98 -2.96 -17.98
C LEU A 26 2.33 -4.19 -18.84
N THR A 27 2.16 -5.41 -18.33
CA THR A 27 2.58 -6.63 -19.03
C THR A 27 1.79 -6.87 -20.32
N SER A 28 0.50 -6.56 -20.31
CA SER A 28 -0.40 -6.76 -21.46
C SER A 28 -0.79 -5.46 -22.16
N GLU A 29 -0.39 -4.30 -21.62
CA GLU A 29 -0.78 -2.96 -22.09
C GLU A 29 -2.30 -2.80 -22.26
N LYS A 30 -3.07 -3.25 -21.26
CA LYS A 30 -4.54 -3.19 -21.29
C LYS A 30 -5.09 -2.37 -20.14
N CYS A 31 -6.13 -1.60 -20.46
CA CYS A 31 -7.00 -0.93 -19.48
C CYS A 31 -8.19 -1.84 -19.17
N ILE A 32 -8.33 -2.27 -17.93
CA ILE A 32 -9.42 -3.13 -17.48
C ILE A 32 -10.13 -2.51 -16.28
N THR A 33 -11.39 -2.86 -16.07
CA THR A 33 -12.11 -2.42 -14.87
C THR A 33 -11.63 -3.22 -13.67
N TYR A 34 -11.31 -2.53 -12.59
CA TYR A 34 -10.87 -3.17 -11.36
C TYR A 34 -12.03 -4.01 -10.76
N PRO A 35 -11.88 -5.33 -10.61
CA PRO A 35 -12.90 -6.15 -9.98
C PRO A 35 -12.96 -5.83 -8.48
N VAL A 36 -13.89 -4.94 -8.10
CA VAL A 36 -14.12 -4.49 -6.71
C VAL A 36 -14.48 -5.63 -5.75
N SER A 37 -14.91 -6.77 -6.29
CA SER A 37 -15.20 -8.00 -5.56
C SER A 37 -13.96 -8.74 -5.06
N THR A 38 -12.76 -8.38 -5.51
CA THR A 38 -11.50 -9.00 -5.08
C THR A 38 -10.52 -7.93 -4.61
N ILE A 39 -10.13 -7.98 -3.34
CA ILE A 39 -9.21 -6.99 -2.71
C ILE A 39 -7.86 -6.92 -3.43
N LEU A 40 -7.41 -8.02 -4.05
CA LEU A 40 -6.27 -8.08 -4.95
C LEU A 40 -6.75 -8.67 -6.28
N PRO A 41 -6.40 -8.07 -7.44
CA PRO A 41 -6.68 -8.67 -8.72
C PRO A 41 -5.91 -10.02 -8.80
N PRO A 42 -6.54 -11.10 -9.25
CA PRO A 42 -5.87 -12.39 -9.37
C PRO A 42 -4.63 -12.25 -10.24
N HIS A 43 -3.53 -12.93 -9.89
CA HIS A 43 -2.29 -12.95 -10.68
C HIS A 43 -2.50 -13.37 -12.16
N ALA A 44 -3.62 -14.03 -12.45
CA ALA A 44 -4.04 -14.43 -13.78
C ALA A 44 -4.47 -13.26 -14.69
N VAL A 45 -4.93 -12.13 -14.13
CA VAL A 45 -5.35 -10.96 -14.92
C VAL A 45 -4.22 -9.95 -15.11
N CYS A 46 -3.40 -9.72 -14.08
CA CYS A 46 -2.16 -8.93 -14.20
C CYS A 46 -1.23 -9.24 -13.01
N PRO A 47 0.09 -9.30 -13.21
CA PRO A 47 1.02 -9.36 -12.09
C PRO A 47 0.85 -8.13 -11.19
N LEU A 48 0.77 -8.33 -9.88
CA LEU A 48 0.62 -7.24 -8.91
C LEU A 48 1.67 -6.13 -9.05
N ASN A 49 2.89 -6.49 -9.47
CA ASN A 49 3.98 -5.54 -9.67
C ASN A 49 3.83 -4.65 -10.91
N ASP A 50 3.07 -5.10 -11.90
CA ASP A 50 2.86 -4.45 -13.19
C ASP A 50 1.48 -3.80 -13.28
N ALA A 51 0.62 -4.06 -12.29
CA ALA A 51 -0.65 -3.41 -12.13
C ALA A 51 -0.46 -2.00 -11.54
N ARG A 52 -1.07 -1.00 -12.19
CA ARG A 52 -1.11 0.40 -11.75
C ARG A 52 -2.54 0.80 -11.47
N TRP A 53 -2.74 1.58 -10.41
CA TRP A 53 -4.05 1.98 -9.92
C TRP A 53 -4.00 3.43 -9.46
N GLY A 54 -4.93 4.26 -9.95
CA GLY A 54 -4.98 5.71 -9.70
C GLY A 54 -3.85 6.53 -10.33
N LEU A 55 -2.60 6.11 -10.20
CA LEU A 55 -1.41 6.77 -10.73
C LEU A 55 -0.48 5.77 -11.44
N CYS A 56 0.13 6.19 -12.54
CA CYS A 56 0.94 5.31 -13.40
C CYS A 56 2.27 4.86 -12.83
N TRP A 57 2.78 5.64 -11.88
CA TRP A 57 4.01 5.33 -11.16
C TRP A 57 3.73 4.55 -9.87
N MET A 58 2.46 4.44 -9.46
CA MET A 58 2.07 3.77 -8.22
C MET A 58 1.68 2.32 -8.46
N ASN A 59 2.37 1.44 -7.75
CA ASN A 59 2.21 -0.01 -7.70
C ASN A 59 1.38 -0.40 -6.45
N PHE A 60 0.69 -1.55 -6.50
CA PHE A 60 0.10 -2.19 -5.32
C PHE A 60 1.10 -2.47 -4.20
N GLN A 61 2.33 -2.86 -4.54
CA GLN A 61 3.41 -3.07 -3.58
C GLN A 61 3.69 -1.80 -2.77
N ILE A 62 3.76 -0.65 -3.43
CA ILE A 62 4.03 0.63 -2.78
C ILE A 62 2.86 0.99 -1.86
N LEU A 63 1.61 0.80 -2.31
CA LEU A 63 0.42 1.02 -1.48
C LEU A 63 0.42 0.17 -0.20
N ILE A 64 0.72 -1.13 -0.33
CA ILE A 64 0.70 -2.04 0.81
C ILE A 64 1.77 -1.64 1.84
N ILE A 65 2.96 -1.27 1.37
CA ILE A 65 4.04 -0.79 2.23
C ILE A 65 3.63 0.50 2.94
N THR A 66 3.08 1.48 2.23
CA THR A 66 2.69 2.77 2.83
C THR A 66 1.58 2.61 3.87
N LEU A 67 0.55 1.81 3.58
CA LEU A 67 -0.51 1.49 4.55
C LEU A 67 0.03 0.79 5.79
N SER A 68 0.99 -0.13 5.61
CA SER A 68 1.63 -0.85 6.71
C SER A 68 2.45 0.09 7.60
N VAL A 69 3.27 0.96 7.00
CA VAL A 69 4.11 1.93 7.73
C VAL A 69 3.25 2.95 8.47
N VAL A 70 2.24 3.53 7.80
CA VAL A 70 1.32 4.49 8.42
C VAL A 70 0.57 3.85 9.58
N GLY A 71 0.06 2.62 9.40
CA GLY A 71 -0.59 1.88 10.48
C GLY A 71 0.34 1.65 11.68
N ALA A 72 1.58 1.24 11.44
CA ALA A 72 2.56 1.03 12.50
C ALA A 72 2.89 2.32 13.26
N VAL A 73 3.06 3.44 12.56
CA VAL A 73 3.34 4.76 13.18
C VAL A 73 2.16 5.23 14.02
N ILE A 74 0.92 5.08 13.53
CA ILE A 74 -0.30 5.45 14.28
C ILE A 74 -0.41 4.61 15.55
N ILE A 75 -0.21 3.29 15.46
CA ILE A 75 -0.27 2.39 16.61
C ILE A 75 0.82 2.75 17.63
N LEU A 76 2.04 2.99 17.17
CA LEU A 76 3.15 3.36 18.05
C LEU A 76 2.88 4.69 18.77
N ALA A 77 2.39 5.70 18.04
CA ALA A 77 2.02 6.99 18.62
C ALA A 77 0.92 6.84 19.67
N PHE A 78 -0.08 5.99 19.42
CA PHE A 78 -1.15 5.72 20.38
C PHE A 78 -0.64 5.01 21.64
N ILE A 79 0.21 3.99 21.48
CA ILE A 79 0.82 3.27 22.62
C ILE A 79 1.69 4.21 23.45
N VAL A 80 2.51 5.05 22.82
CA VAL A 80 3.33 6.05 23.53
C VAL A 80 2.44 7.06 24.24
N CYS A 81 1.37 7.56 23.61
CA CYS A 81 0.43 8.47 24.24
C CYS A 81 -0.25 7.82 25.47
N LEU A 82 -0.70 6.58 25.37
CA LEU A 82 -1.29 5.85 26.49
C LEU A 82 -0.30 5.59 27.64
N LEU A 83 0.94 5.22 27.31
CA LEU A 83 1.98 4.96 28.31
C LEU A 83 2.50 6.27 28.96
N CYS A 84 2.63 7.36 28.21
CA CYS A 84 3.18 8.62 28.69
C CYS A 84 2.14 9.55 29.33
N CYS A 85 0.90 9.60 28.82
CA CYS A 85 -0.11 10.58 29.25
C CYS A 85 -1.17 10.01 30.21
N CYS A 86 -1.41 8.69 30.23
CA CYS A 86 -2.55 8.08 30.93
C CYS A 86 -2.24 7.24 32.18
N LYS A 87 -1.10 7.46 32.87
CA LYS A 87 -0.64 6.83 34.15
C LYS A 87 0.30 5.62 34.02
N CYS A 88 1.60 5.87 33.84
CA CYS A 88 2.65 4.94 34.30
C CYS A 88 2.97 5.21 35.78
N GLN A 89 2.13 4.77 36.70
CA GLN A 89 2.49 4.77 38.14
C GLN A 89 3.18 3.45 38.57
N ASN A 90 3.30 2.44 37.69
CA ASN A 90 4.00 1.20 38.01
C ASN A 90 4.60 0.45 36.80
N CYS A 91 5.11 1.14 35.76
CA CYS A 91 5.81 0.45 34.67
C CYS A 91 7.27 0.15 35.07
N GLY A 92 7.41 -0.66 36.11
CA GLY A 92 8.66 -1.33 36.45
C GLY A 92 8.91 -2.46 35.46
N SER A 93 10.01 -2.35 34.72
CA SER A 93 10.71 -3.45 34.04
C SER A 93 9.90 -4.29 33.04
N MET A 94 9.89 -3.85 31.77
CA MET A 94 10.01 -4.81 30.66
C MET A 94 11.09 -4.32 29.70
N ARG A 95 12.24 -5.00 29.76
CA ARG A 95 13.33 -4.90 28.81
C ARG A 95 12.82 -5.34 27.44
N VAL A 96 12.38 -4.42 26.59
CA VAL A 96 12.15 -4.72 25.17
C VAL A 96 13.44 -4.41 24.44
N LEU A 97 14.32 -5.41 24.47
CA LEU A 97 15.26 -5.79 23.40
C LEU A 97 15.65 -4.62 22.49
N THR A 98 16.58 -3.78 22.94
CA THR A 98 17.53 -3.21 21.98
C THR A 98 18.10 -4.38 21.17
N HIS A 99 18.17 -4.23 19.84
CA HIS A 99 18.85 -5.08 18.86
C HIS A 99 17.91 -5.99 18.05
N LYS A 100 17.60 -5.66 16.80
CA LYS A 100 18.49 -5.68 15.61
C LYS A 100 17.96 -4.62 14.62
N THR A 101 18.70 -3.70 14.01
CA THR A 101 20.03 -3.78 13.41
C THR A 101 20.41 -2.37 12.89
N LYS A 102 21.70 -2.04 12.92
CA LYS A 102 22.36 -0.80 12.45
C LYS A 102 22.17 0.46 13.29
N HIS A 103 22.89 0.55 14.40
CA HIS A 103 23.76 1.71 14.67
C HIS A 103 24.76 1.32 15.77
N GLN A 104 25.36 0.12 15.65
CA GLN A 104 26.57 -0.14 16.40
C GLN A 104 27.71 0.62 15.71
N GLN A 105 28.05 1.74 16.36
CA GLN A 105 29.40 2.29 16.52
C GLN A 105 30.00 3.10 15.37
N LEU A 106 30.42 4.32 15.77
CA LEU A 106 31.56 5.09 15.25
C LEU A 106 31.31 6.13 14.16
N SER A 107 30.89 7.33 14.59
CA SER A 107 31.66 8.60 14.43
C SER A 107 31.08 9.67 15.34
#